data_AF-A0A259LIW5-F1
#
_entry.id   AF-A0A259LIW5-F1
#
_cell.length_a   1.000
_cell.length_b   1.000
_cell.length_c   1.000
_cell.angle_alpha   90.00
_cell.angle_beta   90.00
_cell.angle_gamma   90.00
#
_symmetry.space_group_name_H-M   'P 1'
#
loop_
_entity.id
_entity.type
_entity.pdbx_description
1 polymer ?
#
loop_
_entity_poly.entity_id
_entity_poly.type
_entity_poly.pdbx_seq_one_letter_code
_entity_poly.pdbx_strand_id
1 'polypeptide(L)'
;RGTVIQDHGSAIAEVADVVVEHKKEGLSRMLRPDRMLRRQFLSGPSEGPRGISAVMIDAFNITQDRIARSRLAGDPPDVTVSPKLAKIGLFDFHRAEEAIAAGREAVERIVDDVHSAMEALK
;
A
#
# COMPACT_ATOMS: atom_id res chain seq x y z
N ARG A 1 -11.01 -6.79 10.98
CA ARG A 1 -10.55 -7.13 9.62
C ARG A 1 -9.44 -6.15 9.26
N GLY A 2 -8.19 -6.64 9.17
CA GLY A 2 -7.02 -5.98 8.57
C GLY A 2 -6.53 -4.67 9.20
N THR A 3 -5.42 -4.70 9.93
CA THR A 3 -4.62 -3.51 10.33
C THR A 3 -3.70 -3.02 9.20
N VAL A 4 -3.73 -3.67 8.04
CA VAL A 4 -2.80 -3.43 6.94
C VAL A 4 -3.45 -2.53 5.89
N ILE A 5 -2.78 -1.42 5.59
CA ILE A 5 -3.12 -0.54 4.47
C ILE A 5 -2.71 -1.25 3.19
N GLN A 6 -3.70 -1.61 2.37
CA GLN A 6 -3.44 -2.28 1.11
C GLN A 6 -2.91 -1.28 0.10
N ASP A 7 -1.83 -1.62 -0.59
CA ASP A 7 -1.41 -0.85 -1.76
C ASP A 7 -2.33 -1.19 -2.93
N HIS A 8 -2.92 -0.16 -3.53
CA HIS A 8 -3.79 -0.28 -4.70
C HIS A 8 -3.03 -0.03 -6.02
N GLY A 9 -1.71 0.14 -5.96
CA GLY A 9 -0.85 0.27 -7.13
C GLY A 9 -0.96 1.59 -7.89
N SER A 10 -1.68 2.58 -7.32
CA SER A 10 -2.00 3.86 -7.99
C SER A 10 -0.71 4.62 -8.35
N ALA A 11 0.19 4.78 -7.38
CA ALA A 11 1.42 5.56 -7.56
C ALA A 11 2.44 4.86 -8.48
N ILE A 12 2.44 3.52 -8.57
CA ILE A 12 3.46 2.79 -9.34
C ILE A 12 3.05 2.70 -10.82
N ALA A 13 1.76 2.51 -11.10
CA ALA A 13 1.24 2.54 -12.46
C ALA A 13 1.45 3.93 -13.09
N GLU A 14 1.13 5.00 -12.35
CA GLU A 14 1.33 6.37 -12.83
C GLU A 14 2.81 6.72 -13.05
N VAL A 15 3.70 6.34 -12.13
CA VAL A 15 5.15 6.59 -12.31
C VAL A 15 5.71 5.76 -13.48
N ALA A 16 5.23 4.54 -13.69
CA ALA A 16 5.62 3.75 -14.86
C ALA A 16 5.15 4.39 -16.18
N ASP A 17 3.93 4.89 -16.24
CA ASP A 17 3.37 5.55 -17.43
C ASP A 17 4.06 6.90 -17.74
N VAL A 18 4.34 7.72 -16.72
CA VAL A 18 5.04 9.01 -16.87
C VAL A 18 6.48 8.82 -17.39
N VAL A 19 7.17 7.75 -16.96
CA VAL A 19 8.53 7.43 -17.45
C VAL A 19 8.53 6.98 -18.91
N VAL A 20 7.41 6.48 -19.43
CA VAL A 20 7.28 6.00 -20.82
C VAL A 20 7.10 7.17 -21.81
N GLU A 21 6.49 8.28 -21.39
CA GLU A 21 6.12 9.37 -22.30
C GLU A 21 7.31 10.26 -22.72
N HIS A 22 8.34 10.41 -21.88
CA HIS A 22 9.43 11.37 -22.09
C HIS A 22 10.65 10.89 -22.91
N LYS A 23 10.53 9.91 -23.80
CA LYS A 23 11.67 9.53 -24.68
C LYS A 23 11.32 9.23 -26.13
N LYS A 24 11.05 10.30 -26.87
CA LYS A 24 11.39 10.47 -28.30
C LYS A 24 12.44 11.60 -28.33
N GLU A 25 13.59 11.53 -29.00
CA GLU A 25 13.86 11.08 -30.36
C GLU A 25 15.30 10.52 -30.45
N GLY A 26 15.58 9.73 -31.49
CA GLY A 26 16.96 9.39 -31.85
C GLY A 26 17.15 7.93 -32.21
N LEU A 27 17.64 7.72 -33.44
CA LEU A 27 17.89 6.49 -34.21
C LEU A 27 18.72 5.38 -33.52
N SER A 28 19.12 5.55 -32.25
CA SER A 28 19.89 4.56 -31.46
C SER A 28 19.01 3.43 -30.87
N ARG A 29 17.76 3.28 -31.32
CA ARG A 29 16.69 2.53 -30.63
C ARG A 29 16.69 1.01 -30.85
N MET A 30 17.47 0.49 -31.79
CA MET A 30 17.31 -0.91 -32.24
C MET A 30 18.20 -1.93 -31.51
N LEU A 31 19.26 -1.49 -30.80
CA LEU A 31 20.29 -2.38 -30.25
C LEU A 31 20.68 -2.05 -28.80
N ARG A 32 19.70 -1.93 -27.87
CA ARG A 32 20.00 -1.81 -26.43
C ARG A 32 19.36 -2.95 -25.62
N PRO A 33 20.15 -3.92 -25.09
CA PRO A 33 19.64 -5.01 -24.26
C PRO A 33 18.93 -4.53 -22.97
N ASP A 34 19.18 -3.27 -22.58
CA ASP A 34 18.50 -2.55 -21.49
C ASP A 34 16.96 -2.52 -21.62
N ARG A 35 16.40 -2.53 -22.84
CA ARG A 35 14.93 -2.47 -23.02
C ARG A 35 14.22 -3.78 -22.62
N MET A 36 14.89 -4.93 -22.76
CA MET A 36 14.29 -6.21 -22.39
C MET A 36 14.29 -6.39 -20.87
N LEU A 37 15.38 -6.04 -20.18
CA LEU A 37 15.40 -6.04 -18.72
C LEU A 37 14.37 -5.05 -18.16
N ARG A 38 14.34 -3.80 -18.65
CA ARG A 38 13.38 -2.80 -18.17
C ARG A 38 11.92 -3.22 -18.36
N ARG A 39 11.57 -3.89 -19.47
CA ARG A 39 10.21 -4.43 -19.68
C ARG A 39 9.85 -5.44 -18.58
N GLN A 40 10.78 -6.33 -18.24
CA GLN A 40 10.56 -7.36 -17.23
C GLN A 40 10.43 -6.80 -15.80
N PHE A 41 11.12 -5.68 -15.51
CA PHE A 41 11.10 -5.02 -14.20
C PHE A 41 9.95 -4.01 -14.03
N LEU A 42 9.50 -3.34 -15.09
CA LEU A 42 8.55 -2.20 -14.98
C LEU A 42 7.18 -2.45 -15.63
N SER A 43 7.04 -3.41 -16.55
CA SER A 43 5.76 -3.63 -17.26
C SER A 43 5.58 -5.09 -17.65
N GLY A 44 4.93 -5.86 -16.78
CA GLY A 44 4.31 -7.12 -17.20
C GLY A 44 3.22 -6.83 -18.25
N PRO A 45 3.04 -7.68 -19.28
CA PRO A 45 1.93 -7.54 -20.22
C PRO A 45 0.59 -7.55 -19.46
N SER A 46 -0.45 -6.92 -19.99
CA SER A 46 -1.81 -6.90 -19.41
C SER A 46 -2.43 -8.29 -19.19
N GLU A 47 -1.83 -9.35 -19.75
CA GLU A 47 -2.20 -10.76 -19.58
C GLU A 47 -1.03 -11.66 -19.13
N GLY A 48 0.12 -11.09 -18.73
CA GLY A 48 1.30 -11.84 -18.28
C GLY A 48 1.55 -11.76 -16.76
N PRO A 49 2.50 -12.54 -16.22
CA PRO A 49 2.85 -12.52 -14.80
C PRO A 49 3.17 -11.10 -14.33
N ARG A 50 2.68 -10.74 -13.13
CA ARG A 50 2.93 -9.43 -12.48
C ARG A 50 4.43 -9.10 -12.51
N GLY A 51 4.77 -7.85 -12.76
CA GLY A 51 6.15 -7.38 -12.67
C GLY A 51 6.75 -7.68 -11.28
N ILE A 52 8.06 -7.91 -11.21
CA ILE A 52 8.74 -8.34 -9.97
C ILE A 52 8.45 -7.38 -8.80
N SER A 53 8.36 -6.07 -9.05
CA SER A 53 8.01 -5.06 -8.04
C SER A 53 6.63 -5.27 -7.43
N ALA A 54 5.61 -5.55 -8.26
CA ALA A 54 4.25 -5.80 -7.80
C ALA A 54 4.16 -7.08 -6.95
N VAL A 55 4.87 -8.15 -7.38
CA VAL A 55 4.94 -9.41 -6.60
C VAL A 55 5.59 -9.20 -5.24
N MET A 56 6.63 -8.38 -5.17
CA MET A 56 7.30 -8.06 -3.90
C MET A 56 6.39 -7.28 -2.93
N ILE A 57 5.60 -6.33 -3.44
CA ILE A 57 4.62 -5.58 -2.63
C ILE A 57 3.51 -6.51 -2.13
N ASP A 58 2.99 -7.38 -3.00
CA ASP A 58 1.98 -8.38 -2.61
C ASP A 58 2.51 -9.30 -1.51
N ALA A 59 3.75 -9.81 -1.66
CA ALA A 59 4.40 -10.66 -0.67
C ALA A 59 4.61 -9.95 0.68
N PHE A 60 4.95 -8.66 0.64
CA PHE A 60 5.07 -7.84 1.84
C PHE A 60 3.73 -7.68 2.55
N ASN A 61 2.66 -7.34 1.83
CA ASN A 61 1.31 -7.20 2.40
C ASN A 61 0.82 -8.50 3.05
N ILE A 62 1.04 -9.64 2.39
CA ILE A 62 0.70 -10.97 2.93
C ILE A 62 1.46 -11.24 4.23
N THR A 63 2.77 -10.97 4.23
CA THR A 63 3.63 -11.21 5.39
C THR A 63 3.24 -10.29 6.56
N GLN A 64 2.96 -9.01 6.30
CA GLN A 64 2.48 -8.07 7.30
C GLN A 64 1.14 -8.50 7.90
N ASP A 65 0.17 -8.87 7.07
CA ASP A 65 -1.14 -9.32 7.52
C ASP A 65 -1.02 -10.58 8.40
N ARG A 66 -0.14 -11.51 8.01
CA ARG A 66 0.13 -12.71 8.81
C ARG A 66 0.74 -12.38 10.17
N ILE A 67 1.75 -11.50 10.21
CA ILE A 67 2.39 -11.07 11.48
C ILE A 67 1.38 -10.37 12.37
N ALA A 68 0.62 -9.41 11.83
CA ALA A 68 -0.39 -8.67 12.57
C ALA A 68 -1.46 -9.59 13.15
N ARG A 69 -2.01 -10.51 12.34
CA ARG A 69 -3.00 -11.49 12.81
C ARG A 69 -2.44 -12.42 13.88
N SER A 70 -1.20 -12.89 13.70
CA SER A 70 -0.55 -13.75 14.69
C SER A 70 -0.35 -13.04 16.03
N ARG A 71 -0.02 -11.74 16.01
CA ARG A 71 0.11 -10.94 17.23
C ARG A 71 -1.23 -10.68 17.90
N LEU A 72 -2.23 -10.21 17.14
CA LEU A 72 -3.56 -9.95 17.69
C LEU A 72 -4.23 -11.20 18.27
N ALA A 73 -3.90 -12.39 17.76
CA ALA A 73 -4.40 -13.66 18.30
C ALA A 73 -3.69 -14.08 19.59
N GLY A 74 -2.41 -13.73 19.75
CA GLY A 74 -1.63 -14.05 20.95
C GLY A 74 -1.76 -13.03 22.07
N ASP A 75 -1.90 -11.76 21.70
CA ASP A 75 -1.99 -10.60 22.60
C ASP A 75 -3.04 -9.62 22.01
N PRO A 76 -4.33 -9.85 22.30
CA PRO A 76 -5.41 -9.01 21.79
C PRO A 76 -5.38 -7.63 22.48
N PRO A 77 -5.62 -6.53 21.75
CA PRO A 77 -5.68 -5.20 22.33
C PRO A 77 -6.97 -4.99 23.12
N ASP A 78 -6.94 -4.15 24.15
CA ASP A 78 -8.14 -3.73 24.89
C ASP A 78 -9.13 -2.99 23.98
N VAL A 79 -8.61 -2.14 23.08
CA VAL A 79 -9.40 -1.36 22.12
C VAL A 79 -8.74 -1.40 20.74
N THR A 80 -9.55 -1.64 19.70
CA THR A 80 -9.09 -1.65 18.30
C THR A 80 -9.62 -0.47 17.52
N VAL A 81 -8.73 0.39 17.01
CA VAL A 81 -9.08 1.45 16.05
C VAL A 81 -8.92 0.91 14.62
N SER A 82 -9.96 1.04 13.79
CA SER A 82 -9.96 0.56 12.39
C SER A 82 -10.42 1.65 11.42
N PRO A 83 -9.54 2.56 10.98
CA PRO A 83 -9.88 3.60 10.02
C PRO A 83 -10.18 3.02 8.64
N LYS A 84 -11.14 3.63 7.93
CA LYS A 84 -11.55 3.20 6.59
C LYS A 84 -10.68 3.86 5.53
N LEU A 85 -9.52 3.28 5.24
CA LEU A 85 -8.53 3.83 4.30
C LEU A 85 -8.68 3.33 2.86
N ALA A 86 -9.88 2.86 2.49
CA ALA A 86 -10.13 1.91 1.41
C ALA A 86 -9.56 2.21 0.00
N LYS A 87 -9.13 3.44 -0.28
CA LYS A 87 -8.52 3.80 -1.57
C LYS A 87 -7.11 4.37 -1.44
N ILE A 88 -6.58 4.56 -0.25
CA ILE A 88 -5.28 5.21 -0.03
C ILE A 88 -4.22 4.11 -0.03
N GLY A 89 -3.36 4.12 -1.04
CA GLY A 89 -2.22 3.21 -1.15
C GLY A 89 -1.08 3.59 -0.21
N LEU A 90 -0.14 2.66 -0.02
CA LEU A 90 0.99 2.84 0.90
C LEU A 90 1.89 4.04 0.52
N PHE A 91 1.94 4.39 -0.77
CA PHE A 91 2.79 5.46 -1.31
C PHE A 91 2.00 6.71 -1.72
N ASP A 92 0.72 6.81 -1.38
CA ASP A 92 -0.14 7.94 -1.75
C ASP A 92 0.06 9.15 -0.81
N PHE A 93 1.30 9.66 -0.71
CA PHE A 93 1.64 10.76 0.21
C PHE A 93 0.84 12.04 -0.04
N HIS A 94 0.39 12.25 -1.28
CA HIS A 94 -0.47 13.37 -1.65
C HIS A 94 -1.85 13.34 -0.98
N ARG A 95 -2.27 12.20 -0.41
CA ARG A 95 -3.55 11.99 0.29
C ARG A 95 -3.41 11.91 1.81
N ALA A 96 -2.31 12.42 2.36
CA ALA A 96 -2.05 12.38 3.79
C ALA A 96 -3.17 13.02 4.63
N GLU A 97 -3.74 14.15 4.18
CA GLU A 97 -4.84 14.82 4.87
C GLU A 97 -6.09 13.93 4.97
N GLU A 98 -6.43 13.20 3.90
CA GLU A 98 -7.56 12.27 3.87
C GLU A 98 -7.34 11.11 4.86
N ALA A 99 -6.12 10.56 4.93
CA ALA A 99 -5.78 9.50 5.87
C ALA A 99 -5.87 9.98 7.33
N ILE A 100 -5.40 11.20 7.62
CA ILE A 100 -5.47 11.80 8.97
C ILE A 100 -6.93 12.01 9.38
N ALA A 101 -7.76 12.56 8.50
CA ALA A 101 -9.18 12.76 8.75
C ALA A 101 -9.90 11.42 9.03
N ALA A 102 -9.63 10.38 8.21
CA ALA A 102 -10.19 9.05 8.43
C ALA A 102 -9.75 8.43 9.77
N GLY A 103 -8.52 8.70 10.21
CA GLY A 103 -8.02 8.32 11.53
C GLY A 103 -8.78 9.00 12.66
N ARG A 104 -8.99 10.33 12.57
CA ARG A 104 -9.76 11.10 13.57
C ARG A 104 -11.19 10.60 13.69
N GLU A 105 -11.89 10.47 12.56
CA GLU A 105 -13.27 9.96 12.54
C GLU A 105 -13.36 8.55 13.15
N ALA A 106 -12.37 7.69 12.88
CA ALA A 106 -12.36 6.35 13.42
C ALA A 106 -12.20 6.31 14.95
N VAL A 107 -11.40 7.21 15.52
CA VAL A 107 -11.23 7.35 16.97
C VAL A 107 -12.45 7.97 17.61
N GLU A 108 -13.01 9.03 17.02
CA GLU A 108 -14.22 9.69 17.52
C GLU A 108 -15.39 8.72 17.69
N ARG A 109 -15.53 7.73 16.80
CA ARG A 109 -16.56 6.69 16.90
C ARG A 109 -16.43 5.75 18.10
N ILE A 110 -15.24 5.62 18.68
CA ILE A 110 -14.95 4.67 19.77
C ILE A 110 -14.35 5.39 20.99
N VAL A 111 -14.53 6.70 21.10
CA VAL A 111 -13.89 7.52 22.12
C VAL A 111 -14.26 7.08 23.54
N ASP A 112 -15.51 6.65 23.74
CA ASP A 112 -16.00 6.14 25.02
C ASP A 112 -15.34 4.79 25.41
N ASP A 113 -15.12 3.90 24.44
CA ASP A 113 -14.41 2.63 24.64
C ASP A 113 -12.95 2.89 25.03
N VAL A 114 -12.30 3.86 24.37
CA VAL A 114 -10.94 4.29 24.69
C VAL A 114 -10.87 4.85 26.11
N HIS A 115 -11.79 5.74 26.50
CA HIS A 115 -11.84 6.29 27.85
C HIS A 115 -12.05 5.19 28.91
N SER A 116 -12.97 4.26 28.67
CA SER A 116 -13.26 3.15 29.57
C SER A 116 -12.03 2.25 29.77
N ALA A 117 -11.31 1.93 28.68
CA ALA A 117 -10.07 1.17 28.76
C ALA A 117 -8.96 1.93 29.51
N MET A 118 -8.84 3.24 29.33
CA MET A 118 -7.87 4.06 30.08
C MET A 118 -8.15 4.11 31.57
N GLU A 119 -9.42 4.13 31.98
CA GLU A 119 -9.80 4.09 33.40
C GLU A 119 -9.49 2.73 34.04
N ALA A 120 -9.70 1.63 33.32
CA ALA A 120 -9.40 0.29 33.81
C ALA A 120 -7.90 0.03 34.06
N LEU A 121 -7.02 0.86 33.47
CA LEU A 121 -5.56 0.80 33.63
C LEU A 121 -5.03 1.67 34.78
N LYS A 122 -5.87 2.48 35.42
CA LYS A 122 -5.52 3.30 36.59
C LYS A 122 -5.65 2.52 37.89
#